data_AF-A0A3R6PH13-F1
#
_entry.id   AF-A0A3R6PH13-F1
#
_cell.length_a   1.000
_cell.length_b   1.000
_cell.length_c   1.000
_cell.angle_alpha   90.00
_cell.angle_beta   90.00
_cell.angle_gamma   90.00
#
_symmetry.space_group_name_H-M   'P 1'
#
loop_
_entity.id
_entity.type
_entity.pdbx_description
1 polymer ?
#
loop_
_entity_poly.entity_id
_entity_poly.type
_entity_poly.pdbx_seq_one_letter_code
_entity_poly.pdbx_strand_id
1 'polypeptide(L)'
;MQMYDIVATGVLGLLVGFWSGRSIRWKMEETEETGEDREERKNTAARQLVREGVTIGSPVNGEIRKRMEETAEETADAGTGCISIVPEDGKVYAPTAGKVLKLYPMGNRIRFRTDSGLELLLNICRDREELHSAYYHCNVLQNEIVRKGKLLMEFDQEGLAREGVDTAVTVEMCQIPERGQIVGTWKDYIRAGEELLWIQRKGRNQEDSFCLR
;
A
#
# COMPACT_ATOMS: atom_id res chain seq x y z
N MET A 1 5.40 -60.96 52.63
CA MET A 1 5.09 -61.22 51.21
C MET A 1 3.95 -60.36 50.65
N GLN A 2 2.86 -60.10 51.39
CA GLN A 2 1.68 -59.37 50.87
C GLN A 2 1.85 -57.86 50.56
N MET A 3 2.90 -57.19 51.05
CA MET A 3 3.07 -55.72 50.90
C MET A 3 3.80 -55.32 49.61
N TYR A 4 4.70 -56.16 49.09
CA TYR A 4 5.45 -55.86 47.87
C TYR A 4 4.60 -56.00 46.61
N ASP A 5 3.64 -56.93 46.58
CA ASP A 5 2.75 -57.14 45.43
C ASP A 5 1.79 -55.97 45.20
N ILE A 6 1.31 -55.33 46.26
CA ILE A 6 0.42 -54.16 46.19
C ILE A 6 1.20 -52.94 45.67
N VAL A 7 2.43 -52.75 46.13
CA VAL A 7 3.28 -51.64 45.67
C VAL A 7 3.72 -51.85 44.22
N ALA A 8 4.06 -53.09 43.83
CA ALA A 8 4.48 -53.41 42.47
C ALA A 8 3.34 -53.25 41.44
N THR A 9 2.12 -53.69 41.77
CA THR A 9 0.95 -53.53 40.89
C THR A 9 0.52 -52.06 40.75
N GLY A 10 0.62 -51.28 41.82
CA GLY A 10 0.33 -49.84 41.79
C GLY A 10 1.30 -49.04 40.89
N VAL A 11 2.61 -49.33 40.97
CA VAL A 11 3.62 -48.65 40.14
C VAL A 11 3.51 -49.06 38.67
N LEU A 12 3.22 -50.34 38.39
CA LEU A 12 3.01 -50.82 37.02
C LEU A 12 1.76 -50.18 36.38
N GLY A 13 0.67 -50.03 37.14
CA GLY A 13 -0.54 -49.35 36.68
C GLY A 13 -0.31 -47.87 36.33
N LEU A 14 0.50 -47.16 37.12
CA LEU A 14 0.85 -45.76 36.85
C LEU A 14 1.76 -45.62 35.61
N LEU A 15 2.70 -46.54 35.40
CA LEU A 15 3.58 -46.50 34.21
C LEU A 15 2.82 -46.84 32.92
N VAL A 16 1.91 -47.83 32.97
CA VAL A 16 1.04 -48.16 31.82
C VAL A 16 0.07 -47.01 31.54
N GLY A 17 -0.57 -46.43 32.58
CA GLY A 17 -1.44 -45.28 32.42
C GLY A 17 -0.74 -44.04 31.86
N PHE A 18 0.52 -43.79 32.26
CA PHE A 18 1.32 -42.68 31.74
C PHE A 18 1.76 -42.89 30.28
N TRP A 19 2.11 -44.12 29.90
CA TRP A 19 2.44 -44.47 28.51
C TRP A 19 1.21 -44.42 27.59
N SER A 20 0.08 -44.99 28.02
CA SER A 20 -1.17 -44.92 27.27
C SER A 20 -1.72 -43.49 27.16
N GLY A 21 -1.58 -42.68 28.23
CA GLY A 21 -1.99 -41.27 28.23
C GLY A 21 -1.17 -40.38 27.29
N ARG A 22 0.15 -40.61 27.16
CA ARG A 22 1.00 -39.89 26.19
C ARG A 22 0.66 -40.25 24.74
N SER A 23 0.31 -41.51 24.44
CA SER A 23 -0.10 -41.92 23.10
C SER A 23 -1.46 -41.37 22.67
N ILE A 24 -2.40 -41.21 23.60
CA ILE A 24 -3.72 -40.64 23.28
C ILE A 24 -3.62 -39.12 23.07
N ARG A 25 -2.76 -38.42 23.83
CA ARG A 25 -2.49 -36.98 23.63
C ARG A 25 -1.86 -36.68 22.27
N TRP A 26 -0.96 -37.54 21.78
CA TRP A 26 -0.34 -37.38 20.46
C TRP A 26 -1.31 -37.59 19.28
N LYS A 27 -2.44 -38.27 19.49
CA LYS A 27 -3.39 -38.60 18.42
C LYS A 27 -4.56 -37.62 18.30
N MET A 28 -4.73 -36.70 19.25
CA MET A 28 -5.80 -35.69 19.24
C MET A 28 -5.35 -34.31 18.74
N GLU A 29 -4.05 -34.04 18.61
CA GLU A 29 -3.53 -32.75 18.11
C GLU A 29 -3.41 -32.69 16.58
N GLU A 30 -3.51 -33.82 15.88
CA GLU A 30 -3.36 -33.90 14.41
C GLU A 30 -4.68 -33.87 13.62
N THR A 31 -5.85 -33.85 14.27
CA THR A 31 -7.15 -34.06 13.58
C THR A 31 -8.12 -32.87 13.56
N GLU A 32 -7.81 -31.74 14.20
CA GLU A 32 -8.66 -30.54 14.13
C GLU A 32 -8.04 -29.37 13.32
N GLU A 33 -6.71 -29.32 13.09
CA GLU A 33 -6.10 -28.21 12.34
C GLU A 33 -6.06 -28.39 10.80
N THR A 34 -6.50 -29.53 10.26
CA THR A 34 -6.29 -29.83 8.82
C THR A 34 -7.46 -29.48 7.89
N GLY A 35 -8.60 -29.03 8.43
CA GLY A 35 -9.82 -28.76 7.67
C GLY A 35 -10.01 -27.30 7.26
N GLU A 36 -10.03 -26.37 8.21
CA GLU A 36 -10.37 -24.95 7.97
C GLU A 36 -9.20 -24.17 7.36
N ASP A 37 -7.97 -24.48 7.77
CA ASP A 37 -6.75 -23.80 7.33
C ASP A 37 -6.44 -24.04 5.83
N ARG A 38 -6.95 -25.13 5.26
CA ARG A 38 -6.75 -25.51 3.86
C ARG A 38 -7.75 -24.84 2.91
N GLU A 39 -8.94 -24.51 3.40
CA GLU A 39 -9.93 -23.74 2.64
C GLU A 39 -9.62 -22.24 2.65
N GLU A 40 -9.18 -21.67 3.78
CA GLU A 40 -8.73 -20.27 3.83
C GLU A 40 -7.50 -20.01 2.94
N ARG A 41 -6.53 -20.94 2.90
CA ARG A 41 -5.35 -20.84 2.01
C ARG A 41 -5.73 -20.93 0.52
N LYS A 42 -6.73 -21.72 0.16
CA LYS A 42 -7.23 -21.79 -1.23
C LYS A 42 -8.04 -20.55 -1.62
N ASN A 43 -8.84 -20.00 -0.71
CA ASN A 43 -9.61 -18.78 -0.97
C ASN A 43 -8.72 -17.53 -1.04
N THR A 44 -7.63 -17.50 -0.26
CA THR A 44 -6.62 -16.44 -0.32
C THR A 44 -5.79 -16.53 -1.60
N ALA A 45 -5.39 -17.74 -2.02
CA ALA A 45 -4.67 -17.95 -3.27
C ALA A 45 -5.52 -17.69 -4.53
N ALA A 46 -6.84 -17.93 -4.49
CA ALA A 46 -7.75 -17.65 -5.60
C ALA A 46 -8.16 -16.16 -5.69
N ARG A 47 -8.13 -15.40 -4.58
CA ARG A 47 -8.28 -13.93 -4.61
C ARG A 47 -6.99 -13.22 -5.03
N GLN A 48 -5.84 -13.87 -4.89
CA GLN A 48 -4.58 -13.42 -5.45
C GLN A 48 -4.45 -13.87 -6.91
N LEU A 49 -5.44 -13.52 -7.73
CA LEU A 49 -5.12 -13.15 -9.11
C LEU A 49 -4.02 -12.11 -8.98
N VAL A 50 -2.79 -12.49 -9.34
CA VAL A 50 -1.65 -11.58 -9.45
C VAL A 50 -2.09 -10.54 -10.47
N ARG A 51 -2.68 -9.45 -9.96
CA ARG A 51 -2.89 -8.23 -10.70
C ARG A 51 -1.49 -7.73 -11.00
N GLU A 52 -0.94 -8.13 -12.15
CA GLU A 52 0.30 -7.59 -12.67
C GLU A 52 0.11 -6.09 -12.85
N GLY A 53 0.49 -5.32 -11.84
CA GLY A 53 0.18 -3.91 -11.78
C GLY A 53 0.74 -3.24 -10.54
N VAL A 54 0.69 -1.92 -10.55
CA VAL A 54 1.22 -1.06 -9.49
C VAL A 54 0.06 -0.37 -8.81
N THR A 55 -0.11 -0.62 -7.51
CA THR A 55 -1.09 0.09 -6.69
C THR A 55 -0.44 1.34 -6.08
N ILE A 56 -1.05 2.49 -6.31
CA ILE A 56 -0.68 3.77 -5.71
C ILE A 56 -1.76 4.12 -4.69
N GLY A 57 -1.35 4.32 -3.44
CA GLY A 57 -2.25 4.74 -2.37
C GLY A 57 -2.51 6.25 -2.40
N SER A 58 -3.55 6.69 -1.69
CA SER A 58 -3.77 8.11 -1.45
C SER A 58 -2.66 8.67 -0.54
N PRO A 59 -2.08 9.83 -0.86
CA PRO A 59 -1.11 10.47 0.03
C PRO A 59 -1.78 11.23 1.18
N VAL A 60 -3.09 11.48 1.15
CA VAL A 60 -3.82 12.26 2.16
C VAL A 60 -5.15 11.60 2.52
N ASN A 61 -5.73 12.00 3.66
CA ASN A 61 -7.13 11.76 3.96
C ASN A 61 -7.95 12.91 3.38
N GLY A 62 -9.06 12.63 2.67
CA GLY A 62 -9.86 13.71 2.12
C GLY A 62 -10.82 13.35 1.01
N GLU A 63 -11.47 14.40 0.49
CA GLU A 63 -12.44 14.31 -0.58
C GLU A 63 -11.79 14.44 -1.96
N ILE A 64 -12.13 13.55 -2.89
CA ILE A 64 -11.62 13.59 -4.26
C ILE A 64 -12.36 14.67 -5.04
N ARG A 65 -11.67 15.77 -5.34
CA ARG A 65 -12.25 16.89 -6.10
C ARG A 65 -12.22 16.65 -7.61
N LYS A 66 -11.10 16.13 -8.13
CA LYS A 66 -10.94 15.85 -9.56
C LYS A 66 -10.44 14.43 -9.73
N ARG A 67 -11.19 13.64 -10.50
CA ARG A 67 -10.86 12.26 -10.85
C ARG A 67 -10.18 12.21 -12.22
N MET A 68 -9.44 11.13 -12.44
CA MET A 68 -8.99 10.72 -13.77
C MET A 68 -10.16 10.06 -14.51
N GLU A 69 -10.52 10.56 -15.69
CA GLU A 69 -11.56 9.95 -16.53
C GLU A 69 -11.01 8.69 -17.23
N GLU A 70 -11.84 7.64 -17.36
CA GLU A 70 -11.43 6.32 -17.88
C GLU A 70 -11.16 6.28 -19.39
N THR A 71 -11.49 7.34 -20.12
CA THR A 71 -11.32 7.46 -21.57
C THR A 71 -10.53 8.71 -21.92
N ALA A 72 -9.22 8.68 -21.66
CA ALA A 72 -8.31 9.63 -22.29
C ALA A 72 -7.89 9.05 -23.65
N GLU A 73 -8.78 9.17 -24.64
CA GLU A 73 -8.31 9.28 -26.02
C GLU A 73 -7.43 10.53 -26.11
N GLU A 74 -6.29 10.36 -26.78
CA GLU A 74 -5.21 11.32 -26.97
C GLU A 74 -5.69 12.75 -27.24
N THR A 75 -5.89 13.53 -26.19
CA THR A 75 -6.01 14.98 -26.28
C THR A 75 -4.92 15.58 -25.40
N ALA A 76 -3.90 16.08 -26.08
CA ALA A 76 -2.59 16.46 -25.56
C ALA A 76 -2.58 17.65 -24.57
N ASP A 77 -3.72 18.08 -24.02
CA ASP A 77 -3.82 19.30 -23.23
C ASP A 77 -4.60 19.17 -21.90
N ALA A 78 -5.04 17.97 -21.51
CA ALA A 78 -5.81 17.78 -20.28
C ALA A 78 -5.38 16.54 -19.45
N GLY A 79 -4.26 16.66 -18.73
CA GLY A 79 -4.09 16.03 -17.41
C GLY A 79 -4.35 14.52 -17.31
N THR A 80 -3.92 13.73 -18.29
CA THR A 80 -3.94 12.26 -18.20
C THR A 80 -3.05 11.82 -17.03
N GLY A 81 -3.63 11.33 -15.94
CA GLY A 81 -2.87 10.84 -14.77
C GLY A 81 -2.84 11.77 -13.56
N CYS A 82 -3.73 12.77 -13.49
CA CYS A 82 -3.80 13.74 -12.40
C CYS A 82 -5.08 13.55 -11.56
N ILE A 83 -4.91 13.33 -10.25
CA ILE A 83 -6.02 13.29 -9.28
C ILE A 83 -5.80 14.36 -8.23
N SER A 84 -6.84 15.14 -7.92
CA SER A 84 -6.81 16.18 -6.89
C SER A 84 -7.71 15.81 -5.72
N ILE A 85 -7.18 15.92 -4.51
CA ILE A 85 -7.83 15.56 -3.25
C ILE A 85 -7.79 16.79 -2.34
N VAL A 86 -8.94 17.15 -1.75
CA VAL A 86 -9.02 18.17 -0.70
C VAL A 86 -8.70 17.49 0.62
N PRO A 87 -7.55 17.79 1.24
CA PRO A 87 -7.14 17.11 2.45
C PRO A 87 -8.02 17.55 3.63
N GLU A 88 -8.29 16.63 4.55
CA GLU A 88 -8.91 16.91 5.85
C GLU A 88 -7.89 17.46 6.85
N ASP A 89 -6.64 17.01 6.73
CA ASP A 89 -5.55 17.41 7.60
C ASP A 89 -4.31 17.84 6.79
N GLY A 90 -3.47 18.64 7.44
CA GLY A 90 -2.22 19.14 6.86
C GLY A 90 -1.13 18.08 6.71
N LYS A 91 -1.44 16.79 6.49
CA LYS A 91 -0.45 15.70 6.50
C LYS A 91 -0.42 14.97 5.18
N VAL A 92 0.79 14.75 4.67
CA VAL A 92 1.01 14.03 3.42
C VAL A 92 1.90 12.83 3.67
N TYR A 93 1.43 11.67 3.24
CA TYR A 93 2.03 10.36 3.43
C TYR A 93 2.53 9.78 2.11
N ALA A 94 3.46 8.83 2.22
CA ALA A 94 4.00 8.10 1.09
C ALA A 94 2.90 7.22 0.46
N PRO A 95 2.54 7.44 -0.82
CA PRO A 95 1.45 6.70 -1.45
C PRO A 95 1.81 5.22 -1.68
N THR A 96 3.11 4.92 -1.79
CA THR A 96 3.66 3.56 -1.92
C THR A 96 5.11 3.54 -1.43
N ALA A 97 5.75 2.37 -1.45
CA ALA A 97 7.19 2.26 -1.20
C ALA A 97 8.00 2.80 -2.39
N GLY A 98 9.10 3.49 -2.08
CA GLY A 98 9.91 4.13 -3.11
C GLY A 98 10.93 5.12 -2.56
N LYS A 99 11.43 5.98 -3.45
CA LYS A 99 12.50 6.94 -3.19
C LYS A 99 12.03 8.37 -3.46
N VAL A 100 12.33 9.28 -2.53
CA VAL A 100 12.16 10.72 -2.71
C VAL A 100 13.27 11.22 -3.64
N LEU A 101 12.95 11.56 -4.89
CA LEU A 101 13.94 12.02 -5.88
C LEU A 101 14.33 13.47 -5.68
N LYS A 102 13.34 14.33 -5.42
CA LYS A 102 13.52 15.77 -5.30
C LYS A 102 12.49 16.36 -4.36
N LEU A 103 12.96 17.19 -3.45
CA LEU A 103 12.15 18.13 -2.69
C LEU A 103 12.33 19.50 -3.32
N TYR A 104 11.23 20.17 -3.61
CA TYR A 104 11.30 21.51 -4.18
C TYR A 104 11.61 22.52 -3.06
N PRO A 105 12.35 23.62 -3.34
CA PRO A 105 12.83 24.54 -2.30
C PRO A 105 11.74 25.12 -1.38
N MET A 106 10.52 25.29 -1.92
CA MET A 106 9.38 25.83 -1.18
C MET A 106 8.66 24.77 -0.33
N GLY A 107 9.03 23.49 -0.42
CA GLY A 107 8.37 22.38 0.29
C GLY A 107 7.02 21.95 -0.29
N ASN A 108 6.45 22.71 -1.23
CA ASN A 108 5.13 22.47 -1.83
C ASN A 108 5.07 21.30 -2.82
N ARG A 109 6.21 20.70 -3.22
CA ARG A 109 6.23 19.63 -4.22
C ARG A 109 7.25 18.56 -3.88
N ILE A 110 6.87 17.31 -4.10
CA ILE A 110 7.72 16.14 -3.89
C ILE A 110 7.72 15.30 -5.17
N ARG A 111 8.89 15.12 -5.79
CA ARG A 111 9.07 14.13 -6.86
C ARG A 111 9.43 12.80 -6.24
N PHE A 112 8.59 11.80 -6.46
CA PHE A 112 8.64 10.50 -5.83
C PHE A 112 8.77 9.40 -6.89
N ARG A 113 9.70 8.47 -6.71
CA ARG A 113 9.83 7.29 -7.60
C ARG A 113 9.46 6.04 -6.83
N THR A 114 8.44 5.35 -7.32
CA THR A 114 8.00 4.07 -6.75
C THR A 114 9.01 2.96 -7.04
N ASP A 115 9.01 1.89 -6.25
CA ASP A 115 9.86 0.71 -6.50
C ASP A 115 9.59 0.06 -7.87
N SER A 116 8.37 0.26 -8.40
CA SER A 116 8.00 -0.21 -9.75
C SER A 116 8.67 0.58 -10.88
N GLY A 117 9.32 1.70 -10.57
CA GLY A 117 9.95 2.61 -11.50
C GLY A 117 9.09 3.80 -11.93
N LEU A 118 7.78 3.83 -11.60
CA LEU A 118 6.90 4.96 -11.89
C LEU A 118 7.31 6.21 -11.11
N GLU A 119 7.36 7.34 -11.79
CA GLU A 119 7.58 8.65 -11.18
C GLU A 119 6.26 9.40 -10.98
N LEU A 120 6.05 9.83 -9.75
CA LEU A 120 4.92 10.62 -9.29
C LEU A 120 5.41 12.00 -8.85
N LEU A 121 4.57 12.99 -9.08
CA LEU A 121 4.73 14.34 -8.57
C LEU A 121 3.56 14.61 -7.63
N LEU A 122 3.89 14.77 -6.35
CA LEU A 122 2.95 15.20 -5.33
C LEU A 122 3.03 16.72 -5.28
N ASN A 123 1.98 17.40 -5.72
CA ASN A 123 1.84 18.86 -5.61
C ASN A 123 0.95 19.15 -4.41
N ILE A 124 1.49 19.81 -3.39
CA ILE A 124 0.80 20.18 -2.15
C ILE A 124 0.43 21.65 -2.27
N CYS A 125 -0.86 21.91 -2.43
CA CYS A 125 -1.44 23.23 -2.66
C CYS A 125 -1.00 23.85 -3.99
N ARG A 126 -1.97 24.35 -4.76
CA ARG A 126 -1.69 25.02 -6.04
C ARG A 126 -1.61 26.52 -5.77
N ASP A 127 -0.50 27.13 -6.16
CA ASP A 127 -0.26 28.58 -6.23
C ASP A 127 -0.07 29.33 -4.89
N ARG A 128 1.19 29.65 -4.59
CA ARG A 128 1.84 30.95 -4.81
C ARG A 128 3.33 30.68 -4.59
N GLU A 129 4.17 30.86 -5.61
CA GLU A 129 5.63 30.62 -5.50
C GLU A 129 6.29 31.50 -4.42
N GLU A 130 5.58 32.52 -3.95
CA GLU A 130 6.02 33.48 -2.94
C GLU A 130 5.72 33.03 -1.50
N LEU A 131 4.85 32.04 -1.27
CA LEU A 131 4.52 31.57 0.08
C LEU A 131 5.63 30.67 0.64
N HIS A 132 6.34 31.19 1.63
CA HIS A 132 7.57 30.63 2.18
C HIS A 132 7.41 29.26 2.83
N SER A 133 8.55 28.60 3.08
CA SER A 133 8.73 27.40 3.90
C SER A 133 8.11 27.45 5.31
N ALA A 134 7.61 28.61 5.75
CA ALA A 134 6.94 28.76 7.04
C ALA A 134 5.68 27.88 7.17
N TYR A 135 4.99 27.61 6.06
CA TYR A 135 3.77 26.80 6.05
C TYR A 135 4.02 25.31 5.80
N TYR A 136 5.26 24.90 5.50
CA TYR A 136 5.58 23.54 5.09
C TYR A 136 6.72 22.95 5.92
N HIS A 137 6.49 21.77 6.49
CA HIS A 137 7.48 21.03 7.26
C HIS A 137 7.77 19.67 6.61
N CYS A 138 8.94 19.53 6.00
CA CYS A 138 9.37 18.28 5.38
C CYS A 138 9.95 17.31 6.43
N ASN A 139 9.37 16.11 6.52
CA ASN A 139 9.82 15.02 7.41
C ASN A 139 10.75 14.00 6.71
N VAL A 140 11.18 14.31 5.50
CA VAL A 140 12.03 13.47 4.66
C VAL A 140 13.14 14.27 4.01
N LEU A 141 14.20 13.57 3.63
CA LEU A 141 15.34 14.13 2.91
C LEU A 141 15.30 13.71 1.44
N GLN A 142 15.99 14.48 0.60
CA GLN A 142 16.23 14.08 -0.78
C GLN A 142 17.04 12.76 -0.81
N ASN A 143 16.71 11.90 -1.77
CA ASN A 143 17.26 10.55 -1.96
C ASN A 143 16.89 9.54 -0.88
N GLU A 144 16.02 9.89 0.05
CA GLU A 144 15.57 8.96 1.09
C GLU A 144 14.64 7.88 0.52
N ILE A 145 14.81 6.64 1.01
CA ILE A 145 13.92 5.51 0.72
C ILE A 145 12.87 5.43 1.83
N VAL A 146 11.60 5.38 1.44
CA VAL A 146 10.46 5.41 2.35
C VAL A 146 9.53 4.24 2.07
N ARG A 147 8.80 3.81 3.11
CA ARG A 147 7.74 2.80 2.99
C ARG A 147 6.39 3.48 2.83
N LYS A 148 5.43 2.76 2.23
CA LYS A 148 4.02 3.20 2.14
C LYS A 148 3.51 3.65 3.51
N GLY A 149 2.79 4.77 3.54
CA GLY A 149 2.22 5.34 4.77
C GLY A 149 3.21 6.10 5.65
N LYS A 150 4.50 6.20 5.27
CA LYS A 150 5.42 7.09 5.97
C LYS A 150 4.97 8.55 5.79
N LEU A 151 4.96 9.32 6.87
CA LEU A 151 4.75 10.76 6.82
C LEU A 151 5.90 11.43 6.05
N LEU A 152 5.56 12.13 4.96
CA LEU A 152 6.51 12.84 4.11
C LEU A 152 6.63 14.30 4.52
N MET A 153 5.50 14.95 4.78
CA MET A 153 5.47 16.35 5.17
C MET A 153 4.19 16.72 5.91
N GLU A 154 4.27 17.82 6.63
CA GLU A 154 3.15 18.51 7.23
C GLU A 154 3.05 19.92 6.65
N PHE A 155 1.84 20.47 6.57
CA PHE A 155 1.61 21.83 6.12
C PHE A 155 0.45 22.47 6.90
N ASP A 156 0.51 23.80 7.08
CA ASP A 156 -0.55 24.54 7.77
C ASP A 156 -1.69 24.88 6.80
N GLN A 157 -2.69 23.99 6.79
CA GLN A 157 -3.88 24.11 5.95
C GLN A 157 -4.73 25.36 6.27
N GLU A 158 -4.85 25.73 7.56
CA GLU A 158 -5.65 26.88 7.97
C GLU A 158 -4.96 28.20 7.64
N GLY A 159 -3.63 28.27 7.81
CA GLY A 159 -2.81 29.40 7.39
C GLY A 159 -2.90 29.63 5.88
N LEU A 160 -2.72 28.58 5.09
CA LEU A 160 -2.81 28.65 3.63
C LEU A 160 -4.21 29.03 3.15
N ALA A 161 -5.27 28.51 3.77
CA ALA A 161 -6.64 28.88 3.44
C ALA A 161 -6.93 30.37 3.72
N ARG A 162 -6.39 30.93 4.81
CA ARG A 162 -6.51 32.37 5.13
C ARG A 162 -5.81 33.27 4.12
N GLU A 163 -4.73 32.79 3.50
CA GLU A 163 -4.02 33.48 2.43
C GLU A 163 -4.73 33.37 1.06
N GLY A 164 -5.84 32.62 0.99
CA GLY A 164 -6.62 32.38 -0.23
C GLY A 164 -6.00 31.36 -1.17
N VAL A 165 -5.18 30.44 -0.65
CA VAL A 165 -4.54 29.38 -1.41
C VAL A 165 -5.47 28.17 -1.55
N ASP A 166 -5.44 27.52 -2.72
CA ASP A 166 -6.12 26.23 -2.88
C ASP A 166 -5.32 25.12 -2.19
N THR A 167 -5.89 24.58 -1.11
CA THR A 167 -5.25 23.56 -0.28
C THR A 167 -5.28 22.15 -0.88
N ALA A 168 -5.85 21.99 -2.08
CA ALA A 168 -5.90 20.69 -2.76
C ALA A 168 -4.50 20.10 -2.99
N VAL A 169 -4.36 18.81 -2.66
CA VAL A 169 -3.17 18.01 -2.94
C VAL A 169 -3.43 17.22 -4.21
N THR A 170 -2.49 17.29 -5.15
CA THR A 170 -2.59 16.65 -6.44
C THR A 170 -1.52 15.58 -6.60
N VAL A 171 -1.95 14.39 -7.06
CA VAL A 171 -1.08 13.29 -7.45
C VAL A 171 -1.04 13.24 -8.97
N GLU A 172 0.13 13.51 -9.53
CA GLU A 172 0.35 13.55 -10.98
C GLU A 172 1.39 12.50 -11.38
N MET A 173 1.11 11.75 -12.43
CA MET A 173 2.12 10.85 -13.03
C MET A 173 3.05 11.66 -13.93
N CYS A 174 4.35 11.63 -13.66
CA CYS A 174 5.33 12.32 -14.54
C CYS A 174 5.51 11.62 -15.88
N GLN A 175 5.10 10.34 -15.96
CA GLN A 175 5.20 9.52 -17.14
C GLN A 175 3.92 8.69 -17.25
N ILE A 176 3.23 8.81 -18.37
CA ILE A 176 2.10 7.94 -18.68
C ILE A 176 2.69 6.61 -19.18
N PRO A 177 2.32 5.46 -18.61
CA PRO A 177 2.79 4.18 -19.12
C PRO A 177 2.30 3.99 -20.56
N GLU A 178 3.22 3.77 -21.50
CA GLU A 178 2.92 3.53 -22.92
C GLU A 178 2.01 2.31 -23.16
N ARG A 179 1.96 1.39 -22.17
CA ARG A 179 1.15 0.18 -22.19
C ARG A 179 0.54 -0.06 -20.82
N GLY A 180 -0.78 -0.17 -20.76
CA GLY A 180 -1.49 -0.50 -19.52
C GLY A 180 -2.87 0.15 -19.45
N GLN A 181 -3.65 -0.25 -18.45
CA GLN A 181 -4.89 0.43 -18.07
C GLN A 181 -4.66 1.13 -16.74
N ILE A 182 -5.08 2.38 -16.63
CA ILE A 182 -5.09 3.12 -15.37
C ILE A 182 -6.52 3.08 -14.85
N VAL A 183 -6.70 2.49 -13.67
CA VAL A 183 -7.99 2.38 -13.01
C VAL A 183 -7.95 3.27 -11.78
N GLY A 184 -8.80 4.30 -11.77
CA GLY A 184 -8.98 5.19 -10.63
C GLY A 184 -10.00 4.64 -9.63
N THR A 185 -9.97 5.19 -8.41
CA THR A 185 -11.03 4.94 -7.42
C THR A 185 -12.32 5.69 -7.75
N TRP A 186 -13.46 5.04 -7.50
CA TRP A 186 -14.80 5.62 -7.63
C TRP A 186 -15.31 6.25 -6.34
N LYS A 187 -14.55 6.17 -5.26
CA LYS A 187 -14.93 6.79 -3.99
C LYS A 187 -14.91 8.32 -4.13
N ASP A 188 -15.77 8.98 -3.36
CA ASP A 188 -15.76 10.44 -3.21
C ASP A 188 -14.84 10.86 -2.06
N TYR A 189 -14.63 9.96 -1.09
CA TYR A 189 -13.75 10.15 0.05
C TYR A 189 -12.72 9.02 0.13
N ILE A 190 -11.47 9.36 0.45
CA ILE A 190 -10.37 8.40 0.54
C ILE A 190 -9.48 8.66 1.76
N ARG A 191 -9.01 7.59 2.38
CA ARG A 191 -8.02 7.67 3.48
C ARG A 191 -6.60 7.48 2.96
N ALA A 192 -5.64 8.09 3.65
CA ALA A 192 -4.22 7.92 3.36
C ALA A 192 -3.85 6.42 3.33
N GLY A 193 -3.17 6.02 2.27
CA GLY A 193 -2.78 4.63 2.02
C GLY A 193 -3.86 3.74 1.39
N GLU A 194 -5.13 4.15 1.33
CA GLU A 194 -6.14 3.43 0.54
C GLU A 194 -5.83 3.52 -0.95
N GLU A 195 -6.30 2.55 -1.74
CA GLU A 195 -6.02 2.49 -3.17
C GLU A 195 -6.66 3.67 -3.90
N LEU A 196 -5.82 4.55 -4.43
CA LEU A 196 -6.22 5.72 -5.21
C LEU A 196 -6.22 5.40 -6.70
N LEU A 197 -5.15 4.73 -7.15
CA LEU A 197 -4.89 4.39 -8.54
C LEU A 197 -4.29 2.98 -8.61
N TRP A 198 -4.72 2.23 -9.61
CA TRP A 198 -4.10 0.98 -9.99
C TRP A 198 -3.70 1.03 -11.46
N ILE A 199 -2.45 0.67 -11.75
CA ILE A 199 -1.89 0.68 -13.10
C ILE A 199 -1.63 -0.77 -13.48
N GLN A 200 -2.43 -1.30 -14.40
CA GLN A 200 -2.21 -2.63 -14.97
C GLN A 200 -1.06 -2.55 -15.98
N ARG A 201 -0.03 -3.40 -15.83
CA ARG A 201 0.95 -3.59 -16.90
C ARG A 201 0.42 -4.69 -17.81
N LYS A 202 0.33 -4.43 -19.12
CA LYS A 202 0.05 -5.52 -20.07
C LYS A 202 1.27 -6.45 -20.07
N GLY A 203 1.07 -7.71 -19.68
CA GLY A 203 2.13 -8.72 -19.67
C GLY A 203 2.87 -8.73 -21.00
N ARG A 204 4.19 -8.94 -20.97
CA ARG A 204 4.98 -9.12 -22.19
C ARG A 204 4.34 -10.28 -22.96
N ASN A 205 3.76 -10.01 -24.12
CA ASN A 205 3.41 -11.06 -25.06
C ASN A 205 4.68 -11.85 -25.34
N GLN A 206 4.56 -13.18 -25.36
CA GLN A 206 5.63 -14.15 -25.60
C GLN A 206 6.28 -14.05 -26.99
N GLU A 207 5.93 -13.02 -27.78
CA GLU A 207 6.39 -12.79 -29.15
C GLU A 207 7.76 -12.09 -29.23
N ASP A 208 8.17 -11.35 -28.18
CA ASP A 208 9.51 -10.73 -28.13
C ASP A 208 10.65 -11.75 -27.91
N SER A 209 10.32 -13.03 -27.68
CA SER A 209 11.30 -14.13 -27.60
C SER A 209 11.74 -14.66 -28.97
N PHE A 210 11.11 -14.25 -30.07
CA PHE A 210 11.38 -14.82 -31.40
C PHE A 210 12.34 -14.00 -32.27
N CYS A 211 12.76 -12.80 -31.83
CA CYS A 211 13.65 -11.91 -32.60
C CYS A 211 15.13 -11.94 -32.16
N LEU A 212 15.55 -12.94 -31.38
CA LEU A 212 16.96 -13.20 -31.11
C LEU A 212 17.33 -14.61 -31.57
N ARG A 213 17.41 -14.79 -32.89
CA ARG A 213 18.22 -15.84 -33.53
C ARG A 213 18.81 -15.31 -34.82
#